data_AF-A0A495UL73-F1
#
_entry.id   AF-A0A495UL73-F1
#
_cell.length_a   1.000
_cell.length_b   1.000
_cell.length_c   1.000
_cell.angle_alpha   90.00
_cell.angle_beta   90.00
_cell.angle_gamma   90.00
#
_symmetry.space_group_name_H-M   'P 1'
#
loop_
_entity.id
_entity.type
_entity.pdbx_description
1 polymer ?
#
loop_
_entity_poly.entity_id
_entity_poly.type
_entity_poly.pdbx_seq_one_letter_code
_entity_poly.pdbx_strand_id
1 'polypeptide(L)'
;MTSVTVVLPDETYRRLDEIARLRGTSIDRLFDDMAALMVAESDAETRFRARTRRGHGKAERGLGLLSMAAPDRVARASLPPTR
;
A
#
# COMPACT_ATOMS: atom_id res chain seq x y z
N MET A 1 -14.26 11.53 18.22
CA MET A 1 -14.30 11.69 16.75
C MET A 1 -14.22 13.16 16.45
N THR A 2 -13.44 13.52 15.43
CA THR A 2 -13.37 14.87 14.87
C THR A 2 -14.21 14.90 13.61
N SER A 3 -14.95 15.97 13.35
CA SER A 3 -15.70 16.14 12.12
C SER A 3 -15.00 17.13 11.19
N VAL A 4 -15.11 16.89 9.89
CA VAL A 4 -14.66 17.80 8.84
C VAL A 4 -15.83 18.06 7.91
N THR A 5 -16.13 19.32 7.64
CA THR A 5 -17.14 19.71 6.66
C THR A 5 -16.44 20.02 5.34
N VAL A 6 -16.83 19.33 4.27
CA VAL A 6 -16.27 19.50 2.93
C VAL A 6 -17.38 19.99 2.01
N VAL A 7 -17.10 21.03 1.24
CA VAL A 7 -18.00 21.51 0.18
C VAL A 7 -17.62 20.82 -1.11
N LEU A 8 -18.58 20.17 -1.75
CA LEU A 8 -18.41 19.46 -3.02
C LEU A 8 -19.38 20.03 -4.05
N PRO A 9 -18.99 20.11 -5.33
CA PRO A 9 -19.95 20.34 -6.42
C PRO A 9 -21.02 19.24 -6.44
N ASP A 10 -22.26 19.60 -6.76
CA ASP A 10 -23.40 18.68 -6.77
C ASP A 10 -23.14 17.41 -7.60
N GLU A 11 -22.54 17.57 -8.78
CA GLU A 11 -22.19 16.43 -9.65
C GLU A 11 -21.16 15.50 -9.01
N THR A 12 -20.20 16.05 -8.26
CA THR A 12 -19.22 15.24 -7.52
C THR A 12 -19.90 14.47 -6.39
N TYR A 13 -20.79 15.12 -5.65
CA TYR A 13 -21.57 14.47 -4.60
C TYR A 13 -22.42 13.32 -5.15
N ARG A 14 -23.13 13.54 -6.26
CA ARG A 14 -23.97 12.51 -6.90
C ARG A 14 -23.16 11.27 -7.31
N ARG A 15 -21.98 11.48 -7.92
CA ARG A 15 -21.10 10.36 -8.29
C ARG A 15 -20.56 9.61 -7.07
N LEU A 16 -20.25 10.31 -6.00
CA LEU A 16 -19.82 9.67 -4.74
C LEU A 16 -20.96 8.86 -4.11
N ASP A 17 -22.21 9.35 -4.16
CA ASP A 17 -23.38 8.60 -3.71
C ASP A 17 -23.56 7.30 -4.51
N GLU A 18 -23.44 7.36 -5.84
CA GLU A 18 -23.51 6.18 -6.72
C GLU A 18 -22.42 5.16 -6.38
N ILE A 19 -21.17 5.61 -6.19
CA ILE A 19 -20.05 4.76 -5.80
C ILE A 19 -20.31 4.11 -4.43
N ALA A 20 -20.81 4.87 -3.47
CA ALA A 20 -21.12 4.38 -2.13
C ALA A 20 -22.19 3.29 -2.19
N ARG A 21 -23.27 3.52 -2.95
CA ARG A 21 -24.35 2.53 -3.17
C ARG A 21 -23.85 1.25 -3.80
N LEU A 22 -23.04 1.35 -4.87
CA LEU A 22 -22.48 0.18 -5.56
C LEU A 22 -21.58 -0.65 -4.63
N ARG A 23 -20.92 -0.01 -3.67
CA ARG A 23 -20.06 -0.66 -2.67
C ARG A 23 -20.82 -1.07 -1.40
N GLY A 24 -22.12 -0.80 -1.29
CA GLY A 24 -22.92 -1.07 -0.10
C GLY A 24 -22.46 -0.30 1.14
N THR A 25 -21.93 0.92 0.95
CA THR A 25 -21.38 1.77 2.02
C THR A 25 -21.95 3.19 1.96
N SER A 26 -21.52 4.08 2.85
CA SER A 26 -21.87 5.51 2.86
C SER A 26 -20.73 6.38 2.34
N ILE A 27 -21.05 7.60 1.91
CA ILE A 27 -20.05 8.59 1.50
C ILE A 27 -19.07 8.89 2.64
N ASP A 28 -19.57 9.07 3.87
CA ASP A 28 -18.72 9.28 5.05
C ASP A 28 -17.70 8.14 5.23
N ARG A 29 -18.15 6.88 5.06
CA ARG A 29 -17.26 5.74 5.16
C ARG A 29 -16.25 5.66 4.00
N LEU A 30 -16.63 6.10 2.79
CA LEU A 30 -15.64 6.27 1.71
C LEU A 30 -14.55 7.27 2.10
N PHE A 31 -14.91 8.39 2.71
CA PHE A 31 -13.93 9.38 3.17
C PHE A 31 -13.06 8.84 4.30
N ASP A 32 -13.61 8.09 5.25
CA ASP A 32 -12.85 7.43 6.31
C ASP A 32 -11.83 6.45 5.75
N ASP A 33 -12.24 5.60 4.81
CA ASP A 33 -11.37 4.61 4.17
C ASP A 33 -10.28 5.30 3.34
N MET A 34 -10.63 6.36 2.59
CA MET A 34 -9.66 7.17 1.85
C MET A 34 -8.66 7.86 2.79
N ALA A 35 -9.12 8.40 3.92
CA ALA A 35 -8.26 9.04 4.90
C ALA A 35 -7.24 8.04 5.49
N ALA A 36 -7.70 6.84 5.83
CA ALA A 36 -6.83 5.77 6.32
C ALA A 36 -5.77 5.38 5.27
N LEU A 37 -6.17 5.25 4.00
CA LEU A 37 -5.25 4.95 2.90
C LEU A 37 -4.22 6.07 2.69
N MET A 38 -4.65 7.34 2.70
CA MET A 38 -3.74 8.49 2.53
C MET A 38 -2.67 8.53 3.63
N VAL A 39 -3.04 8.26 4.88
CA VAL A 39 -2.07 8.19 5.98
C VAL A 39 -1.11 7.03 5.76
N ALA A 40 -1.61 5.84 5.42
CA ALA A 40 -0.78 4.67 5.19
C ALA A 40 0.23 4.86 4.03
N GLU A 41 -0.19 5.49 2.94
CA GLU A 41 0.67 5.81 1.80
C GLU A 41 1.75 6.82 2.17
N SER A 42 1.40 7.89 2.89
CA SER A 42 2.37 8.88 3.38
C SER A 42 3.44 8.25 4.29
N ASP A 43 3.01 7.35 5.16
CA ASP A 43 3.86 6.55 6.03
C ASP A 43 4.80 5.64 5.22
N ALA A 44 4.26 4.96 4.21
CA ALA A 44 5.03 4.07 3.34
C ALA A 44 6.09 4.85 2.56
N GLU A 45 5.73 6.00 2.01
CA GLU A 45 6.64 6.91 1.31
C GLU A 45 7.74 7.41 2.25
N THR A 46 7.39 7.84 3.46
CA THR A 46 8.36 8.32 4.45
C THR A 46 9.38 7.24 4.78
N ARG A 47 8.92 6.00 5.01
CA ARG A 47 9.79 4.84 5.26
C ARG A 47 10.65 4.51 4.05
N PHE A 48 10.10 4.59 2.84
CA PHE A 48 10.84 4.38 1.59
C PHE A 48 11.97 5.41 1.45
N ARG A 49 11.66 6.71 1.53
CA ARG A 49 12.65 7.80 1.45
C ARG A 49 13.77 7.65 2.50
N ALA A 50 13.41 7.25 3.73
CA ALA A 50 14.39 6.97 4.78
C ALA A 50 15.32 5.80 4.43
N ARG A 51 14.77 4.70 3.89
CA ARG A 51 15.55 3.55 3.43
C ARG A 51 16.46 3.90 2.26
N THR A 52 15.97 4.64 1.27
CA THR A 52 16.76 5.10 0.12
C THR A 52 17.96 5.91 0.56
N ARG A 53 17.79 6.87 1.47
CA ARG A 53 18.92 7.65 2.01
C ARG A 53 19.95 6.77 2.71
N ARG A 54 19.52 5.79 3.51
CA ARG A 54 20.44 4.88 4.21
C ARG A 54 21.16 3.91 3.27
N GLY A 55 20.50 3.53 2.18
CA GLY A 55 20.99 2.58 1.17
C GLY A 55 21.78 3.21 0.03
N HIS A 56 21.80 4.55 -0.09
CA HIS A 56 22.55 5.25 -1.11
C HIS A 56 24.03 4.85 -1.07
N GLY A 57 24.57 4.44 -2.22
CA GLY A 57 25.96 3.95 -2.34
C GLY A 57 26.21 2.54 -1.77
N LYS A 58 25.19 1.79 -1.35
CA LYS A 58 25.34 0.45 -0.74
C LYS A 58 24.70 -0.68 -1.57
N ALA A 59 24.56 -0.48 -2.88
CA ALA A 59 23.91 -1.45 -3.76
C ALA A 59 24.57 -2.83 -3.72
N GLU A 60 25.90 -2.90 -3.82
CA GLU A 60 26.63 -4.18 -3.78
C GLU A 60 26.44 -4.93 -2.46
N ARG A 61 26.48 -4.22 -1.33
CA ARG A 61 26.18 -4.80 -0.02
C ARG A 61 24.75 -5.32 0.06
N GLY A 62 23.80 -4.59 -0.52
CA GLY A 62 22.40 -5.02 -0.61
C GLY A 62 22.24 -6.30 -1.43
N LEU A 63 22.87 -6.37 -2.60
CA LEU A 63 22.86 -7.55 -3.46
C LEU A 63 23.53 -8.76 -2.80
N GLY A 64 24.63 -8.56 -2.08
CA GLY A 64 25.28 -9.62 -1.29
C GLY A 64 24.40 -10.15 -0.15
N LEU A 65 23.63 -9.28 0.51
CA LEU A 65 22.65 -9.73 1.51
C LEU A 65 21.50 -10.52 0.87
N LEU A 66 21.04 -10.12 -0.31
CA LEU A 66 20.00 -10.84 -1.05
C LEU A 66 20.47 -12.22 -1.53
N SER A 67 21.72 -12.35 -1.98
CA SER A 67 22.27 -13.65 -2.39
C SER A 67 22.43 -14.59 -1.19
N MET A 68 22.82 -14.08 -0.02
CA MET A 68 22.89 -14.87 1.22
C MET A 68 21.52 -15.26 1.78
N ALA A 69 20.50 -14.41 1.60
CA ALA A 69 19.14 -14.64 2.09
C ALA A 69 18.25 -15.39 1.09
N ALA A 70 18.69 -15.57 -0.14
CA ALA A 70 17.94 -16.34 -1.13
C ALA A 70 17.78 -17.78 -0.59
N PRO A 71 16.54 -18.29 -0.37
CA PRO A 71 16.37 -19.71 -0.13
C PRO A 71 16.92 -20.42 -1.35
N ASP A 72 17.59 -21.56 -1.13
CA ASP A 72 18.17 -22.39 -2.17
C ASP A 72 17.09 -22.76 -3.20
N ARG A 73 16.91 -21.91 -4.23
CA ARG A 73 15.83 -22.05 -5.22
C ARG A 73 16.02 -23.31 -6.05
N VAL A 74 17.26 -23.84 -6.06
CA VAL A 74 17.63 -25.10 -6.71
C VAL A 74 17.07 -26.30 -5.94
N ALA A 75 16.98 -26.23 -4.60
CA ALA A 75 16.44 -27.31 -3.78
C ALA A 75 14.90 -27.43 -3.87
N ARG A 76 14.17 -26.31 -4.00
CA ARG A 76 12.69 -26.32 -4.12
C ARG A 76 12.16 -26.74 -5.50
N ALA A 77 12.95 -26.58 -6.56
CA ALA A 77 12.59 -27.07 -7.90
C ALA A 77 12.77 -28.59 -8.07
N SER A 78 13.41 -29.26 -7.09
CA SER A 78 13.73 -30.70 -7.14
C SER A 78 12.84 -31.58 -6.26
N LEU A 79 11.81 -31.02 -5.62
CA LEU A 79 10.85 -31.83 -4.85
C LEU A 79 9.90 -32.54 -5.81
N PRO A 80 9.86 -33.89 -5.82
CA PRO A 80 8.93 -34.62 -6.67
C PRO A 80 7.49 -34.34 -6.22
N PRO A 81 6.50 -34.38 -7.13
CA PRO A 81 5.10 -34.22 -6.75
C PRO A 81 4.73 -35.31 -5.75
N THR A 82 4.43 -34.91 -4.51
CA THR A 82 3.80 -35.77 -3.53
C THR A 82 2.48 -36.24 -4.11
N ARG A 83 2.39 -37.56 -4.28
CA ARG A 83 1.21 -38.31 -4.74
C ARG A 83 0.02 -38.11 -3.83
#